data_AF-A0A2S2P5U5-F1
#
_entry.id   AF-A0A2S2P5U5-F1
#
_cell.length_a   1.000
_cell.length_b   1.000
_cell.length_c   1.000
_cell.angle_alpha   90.00
_cell.angle_beta   90.00
_cell.angle_gamma   90.00
#
_symmetry.space_group_name_H-M   'P 1'
#
loop_
_entity.id
_entity.type
_entity.pdbx_description
1 polymer ?
#
loop_
_entity_poly.entity_id
_entity_poly.type
_entity_poly.pdbx_seq_one_letter_code
_entity_poly.pdbx_strand_id
1 'polypeptide(L)'
;MSDRDKIVVLSFDEVYIAHDVCYDKAIDQVLGPHQTVQVVMVRGLFKSWKQPVFYSYDTPMTASIISLWNSLKITHTNSSFLHPNTGKNIHVFADVPHLLKLIRNNIIDHGFNMVKSDRVSFKCQWSSTSKS
;
A
#
# COMPACT_ATOMS: atom_id res chain seq x y z
N MET A 1 -25.37 -17.21 -6.52
CA MET A 1 -24.27 -16.21 -6.45
C MET A 1 -23.62 -16.17 -7.81
N SER A 2 -23.61 -15.00 -8.48
CA SER A 2 -23.03 -14.91 -9.83
C SER A 2 -21.51 -14.99 -9.75
N ASP A 3 -20.83 -15.44 -10.81
CA ASP A 3 -19.36 -15.50 -10.80
C ASP A 3 -18.70 -14.13 -10.67
N ARG A 4 -19.42 -13.06 -11.03
CA ARG A 4 -18.99 -11.67 -10.81
C ARG A 4 -18.94 -11.31 -9.32
N ASP A 5 -19.83 -11.86 -8.51
CA ASP A 5 -19.89 -11.59 -7.06
C ASP A 5 -18.71 -12.21 -6.30
N LYS A 6 -18.03 -13.20 -6.91
CA LYS A 6 -16.83 -13.85 -6.36
C LYS A 6 -15.55 -13.05 -6.64
N ILE A 7 -15.63 -11.99 -7.46
CA ILE A 7 -14.47 -11.16 -7.79
C ILE A 7 -14.19 -10.26 -6.58
N VAL A 8 -12.97 -10.40 -6.07
CA VAL A 8 -12.51 -9.73 -4.86
C VAL A 8 -11.17 -9.04 -5.11
N VAL A 9 -10.90 -8.04 -4.28
CA VAL A 9 -9.63 -7.34 -4.18
C VAL A 9 -9.02 -7.67 -2.82
N LEU A 10 -7.73 -7.99 -2.83
CA LEU A 10 -6.91 -8.11 -1.63
C LEU A 10 -6.21 -6.78 -1.40
N SER A 11 -6.49 -6.14 -0.28
CA SER A 11 -5.81 -4.92 0.18
C SER A 11 -5.00 -5.23 1.41
N PHE A 12 -3.76 -4.80 1.45
CA PHE A 12 -2.87 -4.93 2.59
C PHE A 12 -2.36 -3.55 2.99
N ASP A 13 -2.27 -3.29 4.29
CA ASP A 13 -1.79 -2.02 4.84
C ASP A 13 -1.11 -2.26 6.19
N GLU A 14 -0.23 -1.34 6.58
CA GLU A 14 0.50 -1.37 7.85
C GLU A 14 -0.03 -0.25 8.76
N VAL A 15 -0.51 -0.63 9.94
CA VAL A 15 -1.10 0.28 10.92
C VAL A 15 -0.14 0.44 12.08
N TYR A 16 0.25 1.69 12.37
CA TYR A 16 1.03 2.02 13.56
C TYR A 16 0.14 1.96 14.81
N ILE A 17 0.64 1.30 15.85
CA ILE A 17 -0.02 1.16 17.15
C ILE A 17 0.86 1.77 18.25
N ALA A 18 0.24 2.10 19.38
CA ALA A 18 0.98 2.55 20.56
C ALA A 18 1.86 1.41 21.11
N HIS A 19 3.09 1.74 21.50
CA HIS A 19 4.08 0.80 22.04
C HIS A 19 3.80 0.52 23.54
N ASP A 20 2.60 0.03 23.82
CA ASP A 20 2.14 -0.29 25.16
C ASP A 20 2.10 -1.81 25.36
N VAL A 21 2.39 -2.25 26.58
CA VAL A 21 2.26 -3.65 27.00
C VAL A 21 0.90 -3.83 27.66
N CYS A 22 0.08 -4.73 27.12
CA CYS A 22 -1.27 -5.00 27.60
C CYS A 22 -1.38 -6.47 27.98
N TYR A 23 -1.88 -6.79 29.18
CA TYR A 23 -2.16 -8.18 29.54
C TYR A 23 -3.63 -8.49 29.30
N ASP A 24 -3.90 -9.48 28.46
CA ASP A 24 -5.25 -9.97 28.21
C ASP A 24 -5.54 -11.17 29.12
N LYS A 25 -6.42 -10.94 30.10
CA LYS A 25 -6.84 -11.93 31.10
C LYS A 25 -7.65 -13.08 30.53
N ALA A 26 -8.35 -12.88 29.41
CA ALA A 26 -9.25 -13.89 28.85
C ALA A 26 -8.50 -15.04 28.18
N ILE A 27 -7.35 -14.70 27.60
CA ILE A 27 -6.47 -15.60 26.84
C ILE A 27 -5.12 -15.81 27.52
N ASP A 28 -4.95 -15.24 28.72
CA ASP A 28 -3.74 -15.34 29.56
C ASP A 28 -2.45 -15.04 28.79
N GLN A 29 -2.45 -13.94 28.03
CA GLN A 29 -1.29 -13.54 27.24
C GLN A 29 -0.93 -12.08 27.44
N VAL A 30 0.37 -11.81 27.50
CA VAL A 30 0.92 -10.45 27.46
C VAL A 30 1.06 -10.06 25.99
N LEU A 31 0.31 -9.04 25.58
CA LEU A 31 0.39 -8.38 24.28
C LEU A 31 1.40 -7.25 24.34
N GLY A 32 2.22 -7.13 23.30
CA GLY A 32 3.17 -6.04 23.17
C GLY A 32 4.50 -6.25 23.91
N PRO A 33 5.42 -5.29 23.79
CA PRO A 33 5.25 -4.05 23.04
C PRO A 33 5.48 -4.25 21.53
N HIS A 34 4.52 -3.82 20.71
CA HIS A 34 4.57 -3.88 19.24
C HIS A 34 4.39 -2.46 18.68
N GLN A 35 5.02 -2.13 17.56
CA GLN A 35 4.96 -0.79 16.95
C GLN A 35 4.01 -0.74 15.76
N THR A 36 3.94 -1.83 15.01
CA THR A 36 3.14 -1.89 13.79
C THR A 36 2.38 -3.20 13.68
N VAL A 37 1.29 -3.14 12.91
CA VAL A 37 0.42 -4.26 12.64
C VAL A 37 0.18 -4.34 11.15
N GLN A 38 0.50 -5.50 10.57
CA GLN A 38 0.16 -5.81 9.19
C GLN A 38 -1.23 -6.41 9.13
N VAL A 39 -2.11 -5.79 8.34
CA VAL A 39 -3.47 -6.29 8.10
C VAL A 39 -3.65 -6.57 6.62
N VAL A 40 -4.27 -7.71 6.29
CA VAL A 40 -4.76 -8.02 4.94
C VAL A 40 -6.26 -8.20 4.99
N MET A 41 -6.96 -7.46 4.14
CA MET A 41 -8.40 -7.53 3.99
C MET A 41 -8.78 -7.93 2.57
N VAL A 42 -9.79 -8.79 2.48
CA VAL A 42 -10.49 -9.09 1.22
C VAL A 42 -11.71 -8.19 1.14
N ARG A 43 -11.88 -7.54 -0.01
CA ARG A 43 -13.04 -6.72 -0.32
C ARG A 43 -13.69 -7.22 -1.60
N GLY A 44 -15.02 -7.35 -1.61
CA GLY A 44 -15.74 -7.61 -2.85
C GLY A 44 -15.60 -6.44 -3.83
N LEU A 45 -15.28 -6.73 -5.08
CA LEU A 45 -15.16 -5.68 -6.10
C LEU A 45 -16.54 -5.16 -6.51
N PHE A 46 -17.48 -6.07 -6.78
CA PHE A 46 -18.84 -5.73 -7.21
C PHE A 46 -19.82 -5.63 -6.04
N LYS A 47 -19.54 -6.34 -4.95
CA LYS A 47 -20.37 -6.32 -3.73
C LYS A 47 -19.64 -5.62 -2.61
N SER A 48 -20.35 -4.74 -1.91
CA SER A 48 -19.83 -3.96 -0.77
C SER A 48 -19.68 -4.80 0.49
N TRP A 49 -18.84 -5.83 0.45
CA TRP A 49 -18.45 -6.62 1.62
C TRP A 49 -16.94 -6.54 1.82
N LYS A 50 -16.52 -6.70 3.07
CA LYS A 50 -15.10 -6.68 3.49
C LYS A 50 -14.89 -7.66 4.63
N GLN A 51 -13.77 -8.38 4.60
CA GLN A 51 -13.39 -9.33 5.65
C GLN A 51 -11.87 -9.31 5.86
N PRO A 52 -11.39 -9.17 7.11
CA PRO A 52 -9.98 -9.35 7.42
C PRO A 52 -9.61 -10.84 7.30
N VAL A 53 -8.50 -11.13 6.63
CA VAL A 53 -8.02 -12.50 6.38
C VAL A 53 -6.68 -12.77 7.06
N PHE A 54 -5.84 -11.75 7.22
CA PHE A 54 -4.55 -11.89 7.88
C PHE A 54 -4.29 -10.71 8.81
N TYR A 55 -3.65 -11.01 9.94
CA TYR A 55 -3.31 -10.08 10.99
C TYR A 55 -2.02 -10.56 11.68
N SER A 56 -0.98 -9.72 11.71
CA SER A 56 0.30 -10.04 12.38
C SER A 56 0.97 -8.77 12.92
N TYR A 57 1.61 -8.89 14.09
CA TYR A 57 2.37 -7.81 14.72
C TYR A 57 3.80 -7.74 14.18
N ASP A 58 4.39 -6.55 14.17
CA ASP A 58 5.79 -6.24 13.83
C ASP A 58 6.31 -6.95 12.58
N THR A 59 5.44 -7.11 11.60
CA THR A 59 5.76 -7.74 10.32
C THR A 59 5.81 -6.63 9.27
N PRO A 60 6.94 -5.92 9.13
CA PRO A 60 7.05 -4.88 8.13
C PRO A 60 6.86 -5.51 6.75
N MET A 61 6.23 -4.75 5.84
CA MET A 61 6.07 -5.11 4.45
C MET A 61 7.44 -5.09 3.75
N THR A 62 8.26 -6.11 4.01
CA THR A 62 9.70 -6.09 3.72
C THR A 62 9.96 -6.35 2.23
N ALA A 63 11.22 -6.20 1.81
CA ALA A 63 11.78 -6.58 0.52
C ALA A 63 11.35 -7.97 0.00
N SER A 64 10.80 -8.84 0.85
CA SER A 64 10.11 -10.07 0.47
C SER A 64 8.95 -9.83 -0.51
N ILE A 65 8.13 -8.79 -0.33
CA ILE A 65 7.06 -8.44 -1.28
C ILE A 65 7.63 -7.91 -2.60
N ILE A 66 8.65 -7.05 -2.54
CA ILE A 66 9.34 -6.60 -3.77
C ILE A 66 9.99 -7.79 -4.49
N SER A 67 10.59 -8.71 -3.74
CA SER A 67 11.16 -9.95 -4.27
C SER A 67 10.07 -10.87 -4.83
N LEU A 68 8.88 -10.90 -4.22
CA LEU A 68 7.72 -11.64 -4.71
C LEU A 68 7.29 -11.10 -6.09
N TRP A 69 7.29 -9.78 -6.28
CA TRP A 69 6.96 -9.18 -7.58
C TRP A 69 7.98 -9.60 -8.65
N ASN A 70 9.26 -9.66 -8.28
CA ASN A 70 10.32 -10.15 -9.16
C ASN A 70 10.14 -11.65 -9.47
N SER A 71 9.82 -12.48 -8.46
CA SER A 71 9.55 -13.91 -8.64
C SER A 71 8.30 -14.19 -9.48
N LEU A 72 7.27 -13.34 -9.36
CA LEU A 72 6.04 -13.38 -10.16
C LEU A 72 6.20 -12.73 -11.55
N LYS A 73 7.39 -12.21 -11.86
CA LYS A 73 7.73 -11.52 -13.12
C LYS A 73 6.80 -10.35 -13.46
N ILE A 74 6.30 -9.66 -12.43
CA ILE A 74 5.43 -8.49 -12.59
C ILE A 74 6.27 -7.36 -13.15
N THR A 75 5.96 -6.96 -14.39
CA THR A 75 6.67 -5.87 -15.11
C THR A 75 5.67 -4.75 -15.39
N HIS A 76 6.15 -3.52 -15.68
CA HIS A 76 5.28 -2.41 -16.08
C HIS A 76 4.40 -2.71 -17.31
N THR A 77 4.78 -3.70 -18.13
CA THR A 77 4.01 -4.20 -19.28
C THR A 77 3.04 -5.32 -18.95
N ASN A 78 3.22 -6.03 -17.82
CA ASN A 78 2.36 -7.13 -17.43
C ASN A 78 2.21 -7.17 -15.90
N SER A 79 1.09 -6.62 -15.42
CA SER A 79 0.73 -6.52 -14.00
C SER A 79 -0.13 -7.69 -13.51
N SER A 80 -0.18 -8.79 -14.27
CA SER A 80 -1.04 -9.93 -13.95
C SER A 80 -0.26 -11.24 -13.83
N PHE A 81 -0.65 -12.05 -12.84
CA PHE A 81 -0.16 -13.42 -12.68
C PHE A 81 -1.33 -14.41 -12.65
N LEU A 82 -1.07 -15.64 -13.08
CA LEU A 82 -2.09 -16.70 -13.09
C LEU A 82 -2.30 -17.24 -11.68
N HIS A 83 -3.57 -17.39 -11.29
CA HIS A 83 -3.90 -18.04 -10.03
C HIS A 83 -3.48 -19.52 -10.06
N PRO A 84 -2.77 -20.03 -9.04
CA PRO A 84 -2.17 -21.38 -9.05
C PRO A 84 -3.18 -22.52 -9.26
N ASN A 85 -4.45 -22.34 -8.86
CA ASN A 85 -5.45 -23.41 -8.93
C ASN A 85 -6.57 -23.19 -9.96
N THR A 86 -6.76 -21.97 -10.47
CA THR A 86 -7.91 -21.60 -11.32
C THR A 86 -7.49 -21.02 -12.66
N GLY A 87 -6.21 -20.71 -12.86
CA GLY A 87 -5.70 -20.14 -14.11
C GLY A 87 -6.28 -18.76 -14.45
N LYS A 88 -6.95 -18.10 -13.50
CA LYS A 88 -7.48 -16.74 -13.70
C LYS A 88 -6.38 -15.71 -13.47
N ASN A 89 -6.42 -14.62 -14.23
CA ASN A 89 -5.50 -13.51 -14.05
C ASN A 89 -5.83 -12.77 -12.75
N ILE A 90 -4.83 -12.66 -11.88
CA ILE A 90 -4.84 -11.79 -10.71
C ILE A 90 -4.05 -10.55 -11.08
N HIS A 91 -4.74 -9.41 -11.08
CA HIS A 91 -4.14 -8.12 -11.37
C HIS A 91 -3.68 -7.46 -10.07
N VAL A 92 -2.42 -7.02 -10.05
CA VAL A 92 -1.85 -6.31 -8.91
C VAL A 92 -1.97 -4.81 -9.15
N PHE A 93 -2.50 -4.10 -8.16
CA PHE A 93 -2.62 -2.65 -8.17
C PHE A 93 -2.00 -2.09 -6.90
N ALA A 94 -1.30 -0.96 -7.03
CA ALA A 94 -0.84 -0.18 -5.89
C ALA A 94 -1.91 0.87 -5.51
N ASP A 95 -1.83 1.40 -4.29
CA ASP A 95 -2.70 2.47 -3.83
C ASP A 95 -2.44 3.77 -4.65
N VAL A 96 -3.35 4.04 -5.58
CA VAL A 96 -3.28 5.18 -6.49
C VAL A 96 -3.38 6.53 -5.74
N PRO A 97 -4.32 6.75 -4.79
CA PRO A 97 -4.34 7.94 -3.95
C PRO A 97 -3.03 8.23 -3.20
N HIS A 98 -2.40 7.21 -2.61
CA HIS A 98 -1.14 7.38 -1.87
C HIS A 98 0.00 7.79 -2.81
N LEU A 99 0.11 7.17 -3.99
CA LEU A 99 1.07 7.59 -5.01
C LEU A 99 0.87 9.04 -5.46
N LEU A 100 -0.37 9.45 -5.71
CA LEU A 100 -0.67 10.84 -6.12
C LEU A 100 -0.30 11.84 -5.02
N LYS A 101 -0.52 11.49 -3.76
CA LYS A 101 -0.13 12.33 -2.61
C LYS A 101 1.38 12.48 -2.52
N LEU A 102 2.14 11.40 -2.71
CA LEU A 102 3.61 11.41 -2.72
C LEU A 102 4.15 12.21 -3.91
N ILE A 103 3.62 11.99 -5.11
CA ILE A 103 3.99 12.74 -6.32
C ILE A 103 3.74 14.23 -6.09
N ARG A 104 2.57 14.61 -5.55
CA ARG A 104 2.25 15.99 -5.22
C ARG A 104 3.24 16.60 -4.24
N ASN A 105 3.55 15.91 -3.14
CA ASN A 105 4.50 16.41 -2.14
C ASN A 105 5.91 16.57 -2.77
N ASN A 106 6.37 15.58 -3.54
CA ASN A 106 7.65 15.65 -4.24
C ASN A 106 7.73 16.82 -5.24
N ILE A 107 6.64 17.08 -5.97
CA ILE A 107 6.53 18.23 -6.89
C ILE A 107 6.59 19.56 -6.14
N ILE A 108 5.91 19.67 -5.00
CA ILE A 108 5.89 20.88 -4.18
C ILE A 108 7.26 21.14 -3.54
N ASP A 109 7.93 20.09 -3.06
CA ASP A 109 9.18 20.22 -2.29
C ASP A 109 10.42 20.39 -3.18
N HIS A 110 10.49 19.68 -4.32
CA HIS A 110 11.71 19.61 -5.15
C HIS A 110 11.55 20.21 -6.56
N GLY A 111 10.34 20.53 -7.00
CA GLY A 111 10.07 21.00 -8.36
C GLY A 111 10.33 19.94 -9.45
N PHE A 112 10.39 20.36 -10.72
CA PHE A 112 10.70 19.48 -11.86
C PHE A 112 12.01 19.90 -12.54
N ASN A 113 12.92 18.94 -12.80
CA ASN A 113 13.99 19.10 -13.80
C ASN A 113 13.52 18.50 -15.13
N MET A 114 12.74 19.26 -15.89
CA MET A 114 12.40 18.87 -17.26
C MET A 114 13.55 19.21 -18.21
N VAL A 115 14.04 18.23 -18.95
CA VAL A 115 14.90 18.48 -20.11
C VAL A 115 14.02 19.10 -21.20
N LYS A 116 14.25 20.40 -21.45
CA LYS A 116 13.48 21.25 -22.38
C LYS A 116 13.23 20.58 -23.74
N SER A 117 11.95 20.39 -24.08
CA SER A 117 11.41 20.88 -25.35
C SER A 117 9.98 21.35 -25.08
N ASP A 118 9.82 22.68 -25.15
CA ASP A 118 8.58 23.45 -25.17
C ASP A 118 7.64 23.43 -23.95
N ARG A 119 8.07 24.24 -22.97
CA ARG A 119 7.32 25.05 -21.99
C ARG A 119 6.06 24.44 -21.34
N VAL A 120 6.23 24.04 -20.06
CA VAL A 120 5.37 24.54 -18.97
C VAL A 120 6.26 24.89 -17.78
N SER A 121 6.13 26.12 -17.28
CA SER A 121 6.85 26.63 -16.11
C SER A 121 5.97 26.56 -14.87
N PHE A 122 6.49 25.98 -13.77
CA PHE A 122 6.04 26.28 -12.42
C PHE A 122 7.24 26.59 -11.55
N LYS A 123 7.26 27.81 -11.02
CA LYS A 123 8.27 28.36 -10.13
C LYS A 123 7.69 28.28 -8.72
N CYS A 124 8.22 27.42 -7.84
CA CYS A 124 7.96 27.54 -6.42
C CYS A 124 9.13 28.32 -5.81
N GLN A 125 8.98 29.64 -5.71
CA GLN A 125 9.86 30.46 -4.88
C GLN A 125 9.31 30.43 -3.47
N TRP A 126 9.93 29.67 -2.56
CA TRP A 126 9.86 30.05 -1.16
C TRP A 126 10.82 31.22 -0.97
N SER A 127 10.28 32.43 -0.93
CA SER A 127 10.98 33.55 -0.32
C SER A 127 11.14 33.22 1.16
N SER A 128 12.34 32.85 1.58
CA SER A 128 12.74 32.96 2.97
C SER A 128 12.75 34.46 3.32
N THR A 129 11.59 34.97 3.71
CA THR A 129 11.49 36.23 4.43
C THR A 129 12.12 36.00 5.80
N SER A 130 13.22 36.71 6.02
CA SER A 130 13.90 36.95 7.29
C SER A 130 12.99 36.88 8.52
N LYS A 131 13.43 36.16 9.54
CA LYS A 131 13.15 36.53 10.94
C LYS A 131 14.44 36.45 11.76
N SER A 132 14.89 37.68 12.08
CA SER A 132 15.67 38.15 13.23
C SER A 132 17.08 37.64 13.44
#